data_AF-A0A6A4L626-F1
#
_entry.id   AF-A0A6A4L626-F1
#
_cell.length_a   1.000
_cell.length_b   1.000
_cell.length_c   1.000
_cell.angle_alpha   90.00
_cell.angle_beta   90.00
_cell.angle_gamma   90.00
#
_symmetry.space_group_name_H-M   'P 1'
#
loop_
_entity.id
_entity.type
_entity.pdbx_description
1 polymer ?
#
loop_
_entity_poly.entity_id
_entity_poly.type
_entity_poly.pdbx_seq_one_letter_code
_entity_poly.pdbx_strand_id
1 'polypeptide(L)'
;MASMEGLVPITRAFLASYYDKYPFAPLSGDVNRLTTEIRSMATDLCKDVSLTEGERLLVHEAECQPPHKIDENMWKNREQLEEIIYLLESSHWPKALRQQSTTEDAELASILGRLKDKFDNALKTLQFFQSKNSESVFNTVMTYMPQDFRGTLIRQQRERSERNKQAEVDTLVSSGGSIRDQYALLWKQQMERRRQLSQLGSATGVYKTLVKYLVGVPQVLLDFIRQINDDHGPMEEQRQRYGPPLYSLTTMVLNIRLFLTLSLGQFEARKVQKDQITILEEAVDVYTSEFERFIKFMGYAF
;
A
#
# COMPACT_ATOMS: atom_id res chain seq x y z
N MET A 1 29.63 -8.13 -19.54
CA MET A 1 28.37 -8.70 -19.04
C MET A 1 28.69 -9.37 -17.71
N ALA A 2 27.89 -9.17 -16.67
CA ALA A 2 28.05 -9.95 -15.44
C ALA A 2 27.93 -11.45 -15.79
N SER A 3 28.82 -12.29 -15.25
CA SER A 3 28.72 -13.74 -15.48
C SER A 3 27.42 -14.25 -14.88
N MET A 4 26.62 -14.95 -15.69
CA MET A 4 25.39 -15.60 -15.25
C MET A 4 25.64 -17.04 -14.77
N GLU A 5 26.90 -17.47 -14.75
CA GLU A 5 27.31 -18.73 -14.13
C GLU A 5 27.11 -18.67 -12.62
N GLY A 6 26.33 -19.61 -12.07
CA GLY A 6 26.06 -19.74 -10.64
C GLY A 6 24.70 -19.22 -10.17
N LEU A 7 23.83 -18.74 -11.06
CA LEU A 7 22.46 -18.39 -10.68
C LEU A 7 21.66 -19.63 -10.29
N VAL A 8 21.19 -19.65 -9.04
CA VAL A 8 20.36 -20.74 -8.49
C VAL A 8 18.87 -20.48 -8.67
N PRO A 9 18.03 -21.52 -8.74
CA PRO A 9 16.58 -21.36 -8.77
C PRO A 9 16.04 -20.57 -7.57
N ILE A 10 15.23 -19.54 -7.83
CA ILE A 10 14.55 -18.75 -6.80
C ILE A 10 13.33 -19.55 -6.31
N THR A 11 13.59 -20.55 -5.48
CA THR A 11 12.57 -21.38 -4.85
C THR A 11 12.10 -20.77 -3.54
N ARG A 12 10.99 -21.27 -3.00
CA ARG A 12 10.53 -20.91 -1.66
C ARG A 12 11.59 -21.18 -0.59
N ALA A 13 12.28 -22.33 -0.67
CA ALA A 13 13.36 -22.68 0.27
C ALA A 13 14.58 -21.75 0.15
N PHE A 14 14.94 -21.35 -1.07
CA PHE A 14 15.98 -20.35 -1.28
C PHE A 14 15.61 -19.01 -0.63
N LEU A 15 14.39 -18.52 -0.89
CA LEU A 15 13.89 -17.28 -0.28
C LEU A 15 13.78 -17.39 1.25
N ALA A 16 13.41 -18.56 1.79
CA ALA A 16 13.37 -18.79 3.23
C ALA A 16 14.76 -18.56 3.86
N SER A 17 15.79 -19.22 3.33
CA SER A 17 17.18 -19.06 3.80
C SER A 17 17.73 -17.64 3.61
N TYR A 18 17.25 -16.92 2.59
CA TYR A 18 17.59 -15.52 2.42
C TYR A 18 16.94 -14.67 3.52
N TYR A 19 15.63 -14.83 3.75
CA TYR A 19 14.88 -14.08 4.75
C TYR A 19 15.19 -14.44 6.20
N ASP A 20 15.81 -15.58 6.48
CA ASP A 20 16.29 -15.92 7.84
C ASP A 20 17.29 -14.87 8.38
N LYS A 21 17.96 -14.15 7.47
CA LYS A 21 18.91 -13.08 7.81
C LYS A 21 18.22 -11.75 8.14
N TYR A 22 16.92 -11.63 7.89
CA TYR A 22 16.15 -10.39 8.01
C TYR A 22 14.91 -10.60 8.90
N PRO A 23 15.07 -10.93 10.20
CA PRO A 23 13.92 -11.04 11.09
C PRO A 23 13.28 -9.66 11.30
N PHE A 24 11.96 -9.58 11.15
CA PHE A 24 11.20 -8.40 11.57
C PHE A 24 10.80 -8.56 13.04
N ALA A 25 11.17 -7.58 13.88
CA ALA A 25 10.75 -7.58 15.28
C ALA A 25 9.22 -7.39 15.36
N PRO A 26 8.51 -8.12 16.25
CA PRO A 26 7.06 -8.03 16.39
C PRO A 26 6.56 -6.59 16.53
N LEU A 27 5.32 -6.34 16.10
CA LEU A 27 4.64 -5.06 16.34
C LEU A 27 4.43 -4.83 17.84
N SER A 28 4.32 -3.57 18.25
CA SER A 28 3.84 -3.23 19.59
C SER A 28 2.50 -3.93 19.89
N GLY A 29 2.32 -4.38 21.13
CA GLY A 29 1.05 -4.92 21.61
C GLY A 29 -0.10 -3.90 21.52
N ASP A 30 0.22 -2.62 21.48
CA ASP A 30 -0.74 -1.53 21.32
C ASP A 30 -1.46 -1.55 19.97
N VAL A 31 -0.86 -2.11 18.91
CA VAL A 31 -1.52 -2.22 17.60
C VAL A 31 -2.84 -2.99 17.74
N ASN A 32 -2.83 -4.15 18.40
CA ASN A 32 -4.01 -4.98 18.56
C ASN A 32 -5.03 -4.36 19.53
N ARG A 33 -4.53 -3.79 20.64
CA ARG A 33 -5.36 -3.12 21.65
C ARG A 33 -6.11 -1.94 21.04
N LEU A 34 -5.39 -0.98 20.46
CA LEU A 34 -5.95 0.24 19.89
C LEU A 34 -6.83 -0.04 18.67
N THR A 35 -6.48 -1.04 17.85
CA THR A 35 -7.37 -1.50 16.76
C THR A 35 -8.72 -1.95 17.31
N THR A 36 -8.71 -2.71 18.42
CA THR A 36 -9.95 -3.20 19.05
C THR A 36 -10.75 -2.06 19.68
N GLU A 37 -10.08 -1.14 20.39
CA GLU A 37 -10.71 0.03 21.00
C GLU A 37 -11.36 0.93 19.95
N ILE A 38 -10.63 1.31 18.88
CA ILE A 38 -11.17 2.11 17.77
C ILE A 38 -12.34 1.41 17.09
N ARG A 39 -12.22 0.11 16.81
CA ARG A 39 -13.32 -0.65 16.22
C ARG A 39 -14.56 -0.64 17.12
N SER A 40 -14.38 -0.77 18.43
CA SER A 40 -15.49 -0.67 19.38
C SER A 40 -16.17 0.70 19.30
N MET A 41 -15.38 1.78 19.29
CA MET A 41 -15.90 3.14 19.16
C MET A 41 -16.66 3.34 17.84
N ALA A 42 -16.13 2.85 16.73
CA ALA A 42 -16.81 2.88 15.43
C ALA A 42 -18.12 2.08 15.44
N THR A 43 -18.12 0.90 16.06
CA THR A 43 -19.32 0.05 16.18
C THR A 43 -20.40 0.74 16.99
N ASP A 44 -20.04 1.47 18.05
CA ASP A 44 -20.99 2.24 18.86
C ASP A 44 -21.60 3.44 18.11
N LEU A 45 -20.91 3.97 17.09
CA LEU A 45 -21.45 5.00 16.20
C LEU A 45 -22.42 4.42 15.16
N CYS A 46 -22.35 3.12 14.86
CA CYS A 46 -23.24 2.44 13.92
C CYS A 46 -24.59 2.03 14.52
N LYS A 47 -24.72 1.94 15.86
CA LYS A 47 -25.91 1.38 16.51
C LYS A 47 -27.17 2.24 16.39
N ASP A 48 -27.01 3.56 16.28
CA ASP A 48 -28.11 4.52 16.45
C ASP A 48 -28.44 5.32 15.17
N VAL A 49 -27.81 5.00 14.02
CA VAL A 49 -27.89 5.82 12.79
C VAL A 49 -28.04 4.97 11.53
N SER A 50 -28.90 5.43 10.61
CA SER A 50 -28.98 4.88 9.26
C SER A 50 -27.74 5.27 8.44
N LEU A 51 -26.85 4.31 8.23
CA LEU A 51 -25.63 4.50 7.45
C LEU A 51 -25.94 4.74 5.96
N THR A 52 -25.18 5.65 5.35
CA THR A 52 -25.14 5.83 3.89
C THR A 52 -24.62 4.57 3.19
N GLU A 53 -24.79 4.48 1.88
CA GLU A 53 -24.20 3.37 1.10
C GLU A 53 -22.66 3.34 1.24
N GLY A 54 -22.01 4.50 1.19
CA GLY A 54 -20.55 4.58 1.35
C GLY A 54 -20.06 4.09 2.70
N GLU A 55 -20.74 4.48 3.79
CA GLU A 55 -20.40 4.02 5.14
C GLU A 55 -20.63 2.52 5.31
N ARG A 56 -21.71 1.96 4.75
CA ARG A 56 -21.95 0.51 4.78
C ARG A 56 -20.86 -0.28 4.06
N LEU A 57 -20.42 0.21 2.90
CA LEU A 57 -19.30 -0.39 2.16
C LEU A 57 -18.00 -0.32 2.96
N LEU A 58 -17.75 0.78 3.67
CA LEU A 58 -16.56 0.95 4.51
C LEU A 58 -16.58 0.04 5.75
N VAL A 59 -17.74 -0.14 6.39
CA VAL A 59 -17.91 -1.11 7.48
C VAL A 59 -17.60 -2.52 6.99
N HIS A 60 -18.20 -2.94 5.88
CA HIS A 60 -17.92 -4.25 5.28
C HIS A 60 -16.43 -4.40 4.92
N GLU A 61 -15.80 -3.36 4.39
CA GLU A 61 -14.37 -3.36 4.10
C GLU A 61 -13.50 -3.52 5.35
N ALA A 62 -13.86 -2.88 6.47
CA ALA A 62 -13.15 -3.03 7.74
C ALA A 62 -13.31 -4.41 8.38
N GLU A 63 -14.36 -5.16 8.02
CA GLU A 63 -14.60 -6.55 8.42
C GLU A 63 -13.86 -7.57 7.54
N CYS A 64 -13.50 -7.18 6.32
CA CYS A 64 -12.75 -8.02 5.39
C CYS A 64 -11.30 -8.23 5.82
N GLN A 65 -10.73 -9.37 5.42
CA GLN A 65 -9.30 -9.60 5.57
C GLN A 65 -8.51 -8.65 4.64
N PRO A 66 -7.41 -8.06 5.13
CA PRO A 66 -6.52 -7.26 4.29
C PRO A 66 -5.98 -8.07 3.09
N PRO A 67 -5.62 -7.41 1.98
CA PRO A 67 -5.05 -8.10 0.83
C PRO A 67 -3.81 -8.93 1.21
N HIS A 68 -3.76 -10.18 0.74
CA HIS A 68 -2.67 -11.13 1.06
C HIS A 68 -1.35 -10.74 0.38
N LYS A 69 -1.40 -10.20 -0.84
CA LYS A 69 -0.21 -9.77 -1.59
C LYS A 69 0.38 -8.53 -0.96
N ILE A 70 1.67 -8.57 -0.60
CA ILE A 70 2.39 -7.45 0.05
C ILE A 70 2.24 -6.15 -0.74
N ASP A 71 2.38 -6.18 -2.07
CA ASP A 71 2.29 -4.98 -2.88
C ASP A 71 0.87 -4.43 -2.99
N GLU A 72 -0.13 -5.30 -3.16
CA GLU A 72 -1.56 -4.93 -3.09
C GLU A 72 -1.89 -4.28 -1.75
N ASN A 73 -1.36 -4.86 -0.68
CA ASN A 73 -1.58 -4.38 0.67
C ASN A 73 -0.87 -3.03 0.93
N MET A 74 0.34 -2.84 0.43
CA MET A 74 1.01 -1.52 0.47
C MET A 74 0.20 -0.46 -0.28
N TRP A 75 -0.37 -0.80 -1.44
CA TRP A 75 -1.31 0.09 -2.15
C TRP A 75 -2.56 0.36 -1.33
N LYS A 76 -3.10 -0.64 -0.62
CA LYS A 76 -4.24 -0.47 0.27
C LYS A 76 -3.95 0.51 1.41
N ASN A 77 -2.78 0.40 2.05
CA ASN A 77 -2.36 1.35 3.07
C ASN A 77 -2.25 2.76 2.49
N ARG A 78 -1.67 2.91 1.30
CA ARG A 78 -1.59 4.21 0.63
C ARG A 78 -2.96 4.82 0.33
N GLU A 79 -3.91 4.02 -0.14
CA GLU A 79 -5.31 4.42 -0.32
C GLU A 79 -5.90 4.93 1.00
N GLN A 80 -5.73 4.17 2.09
CA GLN A 80 -6.27 4.58 3.39
C GLN A 80 -5.63 5.87 3.93
N LEU A 81 -4.33 6.05 3.75
CA LEU A 81 -3.64 7.28 4.10
C LEU A 81 -4.22 8.48 3.35
N GLU A 82 -4.37 8.40 2.03
CA GLU A 82 -4.90 9.49 1.20
C GLU A 82 -6.39 9.78 1.52
N GLU A 83 -7.20 8.75 1.75
CA GLU A 83 -8.58 8.90 2.21
C GLU A 83 -8.68 9.58 3.59
N ILE A 84 -7.82 9.21 4.53
CA ILE A 84 -7.78 9.85 5.86
C ILE A 84 -7.33 11.31 5.73
N ILE A 85 -6.28 11.58 4.95
CA ILE A 85 -5.82 12.96 4.72
C ILE A 85 -6.95 13.80 4.12
N TYR A 86 -7.70 13.26 3.15
CA TYR A 86 -8.87 13.91 2.57
C TYR A 86 -9.92 14.26 3.64
N LEU A 87 -10.26 13.31 4.53
CA LEU A 87 -11.19 13.55 5.64
C LEU A 87 -10.68 14.61 6.63
N LEU A 88 -9.37 14.66 6.86
CA LEU A 88 -8.73 15.59 7.79
C LEU A 88 -8.47 16.98 7.18
N GLU A 89 -8.75 17.20 5.91
CA GLU A 89 -8.71 18.53 5.31
C GLU A 89 -9.87 19.40 5.81
N SER A 90 -9.54 20.61 6.28
CA SER A 90 -10.51 21.52 6.87
C SER A 90 -11.65 21.91 5.92
N SER A 91 -11.46 21.84 4.60
CA SER A 91 -12.53 22.04 3.61
C SER A 91 -13.65 21.01 3.71
N HIS A 92 -13.35 19.79 4.15
CA HIS A 92 -14.28 18.66 4.23
C HIS A 92 -14.93 18.51 5.60
N TRP A 93 -14.50 19.28 6.59
CA TRP A 93 -15.07 19.21 7.93
C TRP A 93 -16.52 19.72 8.01
N PRO A 94 -17.29 19.25 9.01
CA PRO A 94 -18.59 19.81 9.36
C PRO A 94 -18.52 21.33 9.61
N LYS A 95 -19.64 22.04 9.40
CA LYS A 95 -19.68 23.51 9.49
C LYS A 95 -19.29 23.99 10.89
N ALA A 96 -19.81 23.36 11.94
CA ALA A 96 -19.48 23.74 13.33
C ALA A 96 -17.97 23.62 13.61
N LEU A 97 -17.34 22.53 13.16
CA LEU A 97 -15.91 22.30 13.34
C LEU A 97 -15.04 23.26 12.52
N ARG A 98 -15.45 23.60 11.28
CA ARG A 98 -14.76 24.61 10.45
C ARG A 98 -14.80 26.00 11.05
N GLN A 99 -15.93 26.36 11.64
CA GLN A 99 -16.13 27.67 12.25
C GLN A 99 -15.50 27.77 13.65
N GLN A 100 -15.06 26.64 14.22
CA GLN A 100 -14.48 26.56 15.57
C GLN A 100 -15.38 27.27 16.59
N SER A 101 -16.68 26.97 16.52
CA SER A 101 -17.72 27.71 17.23
C SER A 101 -17.60 27.64 18.75
N THR A 102 -16.89 26.64 19.28
CA THR A 102 -16.58 26.48 20.70
C THR A 102 -15.09 26.22 20.92
N THR A 103 -14.61 26.41 22.17
CA THR A 103 -13.23 26.08 22.56
C THR A 103 -12.90 24.61 22.30
N GLU A 104 -13.84 23.71 22.57
CA GLU A 104 -13.70 22.27 22.30
C GLU A 104 -13.52 21.98 20.79
N ASP A 105 -14.26 22.69 19.94
CA ASP A 105 -14.14 22.53 18.48
C ASP A 105 -12.79 23.07 17.97
N ALA A 106 -12.26 24.14 18.58
CA ALA A 106 -10.93 24.66 18.26
C ALA A 106 -9.81 23.70 18.69
N GLU A 107 -9.94 23.07 19.86
CA GLU A 107 -9.01 22.04 20.34
C GLU A 107 -9.02 20.82 19.40
N LEU A 108 -10.21 20.32 19.05
CA LEU A 108 -10.35 19.21 18.12
C LEU A 108 -9.77 19.54 16.74
N ALA A 109 -10.04 20.73 16.20
CA ALA A 109 -9.47 21.18 14.94
C ALA A 109 -7.94 21.17 14.95
N SER A 110 -7.33 21.62 16.04
CA SER A 110 -5.86 21.57 16.23
C SER A 110 -5.33 20.14 16.24
N ILE A 111 -6.03 19.24 16.94
CA ILE A 111 -5.67 17.81 16.99
C ILE A 111 -5.77 17.19 15.60
N LEU A 112 -6.88 17.36 14.88
CA LEU A 112 -7.06 16.82 13.54
C LEU A 112 -5.99 17.32 12.56
N GLY A 113 -5.59 18.59 12.67
CA GLY A 113 -4.47 19.15 11.90
C GLY A 113 -3.16 18.41 12.17
N ARG A 114 -2.83 18.17 13.44
CA ARG A 114 -1.64 17.39 13.82
C ARG A 114 -1.70 15.94 13.33
N LEU A 115 -2.88 15.30 13.39
CA LEU A 115 -3.05 13.95 12.88
C LEU A 115 -2.85 13.90 11.35
N LYS A 116 -3.35 14.91 10.63
CA LYS A 116 -3.13 15.04 9.19
C LYS A 116 -1.64 15.08 8.86
N ASP A 117 -0.87 15.91 9.56
CA ASP A 117 0.58 16.00 9.34
C ASP A 117 1.30 14.66 9.53
N LYS A 118 0.86 13.85 10.52
CA LYS A 118 1.40 12.50 10.75
C LYS A 118 1.10 11.56 9.58
N PHE A 119 -0.13 11.58 9.07
CA PHE A 119 -0.51 10.78 7.91
C PHE A 119 0.19 11.24 6.62
N ASP A 120 0.34 12.56 6.41
CA ASP A 120 1.10 13.11 5.29
C ASP A 120 2.57 12.64 5.31
N ASN A 121 3.20 12.61 6.48
CA ASN A 121 4.57 12.12 6.63
C ASN A 121 4.68 10.60 6.36
N ALA A 122 3.74 9.81 6.88
CA ALA A 122 3.68 8.38 6.60
C ALA A 122 3.47 8.11 5.10
N LEU A 123 2.57 8.87 4.45
CA LEU A 123 2.31 8.78 3.01
C LEU A 123 3.56 9.10 2.19
N LYS A 124 4.25 10.20 2.51
CA LYS A 124 5.52 10.57 1.85
C LYS A 124 6.57 9.49 1.99
N THR A 125 6.69 8.88 3.17
CA THR A 125 7.63 7.77 3.43
C THR A 125 7.30 6.57 2.56
N LEU A 126 6.02 6.18 2.46
CA LEU A 126 5.58 5.08 1.61
C LEU A 126 5.81 5.37 0.12
N GLN A 127 5.46 6.57 -0.34
CA GLN A 127 5.66 6.99 -1.73
C GLN A 127 7.15 7.00 -2.11
N PHE A 128 8.00 7.50 -1.21
CA PHE A 128 9.45 7.47 -1.38
C PHE A 128 9.97 6.04 -1.50
N PHE A 129 9.55 5.15 -0.59
CA PHE A 129 9.91 3.73 -0.65
C PHE A 129 9.48 3.07 -1.97
N GLN A 130 8.23 3.25 -2.40
CA GLN A 130 7.72 2.68 -3.65
C GLN A 130 8.51 3.17 -4.88
N SER A 131 8.81 4.47 -4.94
CA SER A 131 9.59 5.08 -6.02
C SER A 131 11.03 4.53 -6.04
N LYS A 132 11.70 4.52 -4.88
CA LYS A 132 13.08 4.03 -4.75
C LYS A 132 13.21 2.54 -5.04
N ASN A 133 12.26 1.74 -4.59
CA ASN A 133 12.25 0.30 -4.89
C ASN A 133 12.08 0.04 -6.39
N SER A 134 11.14 0.75 -7.05
CA SER A 134 10.94 0.66 -8.51
C SER A 134 12.20 1.06 -9.29
N GLU A 135 12.87 2.13 -8.87
CA GLU A 135 14.14 2.59 -9.44
C GLU A 135 15.27 1.56 -9.22
N SER A 136 15.41 1.03 -8.01
CA SER A 136 16.43 0.03 -7.66
C SER A 136 16.28 -1.26 -8.45
N VAL A 137 15.06 -1.80 -8.54
CA VAL A 137 14.76 -2.99 -9.35
C VAL A 137 15.09 -2.74 -10.81
N PHE A 138 14.68 -1.59 -11.36
CA PHE A 138 14.98 -1.25 -12.75
C PHE A 138 16.49 -1.15 -12.99
N ASN A 139 17.22 -0.43 -12.13
CA ASN A 139 18.66 -0.27 -12.24
C ASN A 139 19.38 -1.61 -12.15
N THR A 140 18.97 -2.48 -11.21
CA THR A 140 19.47 -3.85 -11.10
C THR A 140 19.27 -4.62 -12.39
N VAL A 141 18.07 -4.58 -12.99
CA VAL A 141 17.82 -5.22 -14.30
C VAL A 141 18.73 -4.63 -15.38
N MET A 142 18.90 -3.30 -15.43
CA MET A 142 19.75 -2.63 -16.42
C MET A 142 21.23 -3.04 -16.34
N THR A 143 21.72 -3.53 -15.19
CA THR A 143 23.10 -4.06 -15.09
C THR A 143 23.34 -5.32 -15.94
N TYR A 144 22.28 -6.09 -16.20
CA TYR A 144 22.33 -7.31 -17.01
C TYR A 144 21.99 -7.06 -18.49
N MET A 145 21.51 -5.86 -18.83
CA MET A 145 21.08 -5.54 -20.19
C MET A 145 22.25 -5.09 -21.08
N PRO A 146 22.17 -5.30 -22.41
CA PRO A 146 23.12 -4.74 -23.35
C PRO A 146 23.20 -3.21 -23.23
N GLN A 147 24.42 -2.67 -23.15
CA GLN A 147 24.67 -1.21 -23.08
C GLN A 147 24.69 -0.54 -24.46
N ASP A 148 24.08 -1.19 -25.45
CA ASP A 148 23.95 -0.70 -26.82
C ASP A 148 22.55 -0.12 -27.06
N PHE A 149 22.22 0.16 -28.32
CA PHE A 149 20.94 0.72 -28.72
C PHE A 149 19.72 -0.05 -28.17
N ARG A 150 19.84 -1.37 -27.91
CA ARG A 150 18.75 -2.20 -27.38
C ARG A 150 18.41 -1.80 -25.94
N GLY A 151 19.41 -1.52 -25.11
CA GLY A 151 19.22 -1.03 -23.75
C GLY A 151 18.51 0.33 -23.74
N THR A 152 18.90 1.22 -24.64
CA THR A 152 18.26 2.53 -24.82
C THR A 152 16.80 2.41 -25.24
N LEU A 153 16.48 1.52 -26.19
CA LEU A 153 15.10 1.28 -26.61
C LEU A 153 14.21 0.79 -25.46
N ILE A 154 14.73 -0.08 -24.60
CA ILE A 154 13.99 -0.61 -23.44
C ILE A 154 13.73 0.49 -22.40
N ARG A 155 14.71 1.37 -22.15
CA ARG A 155 14.51 2.56 -21.32
C ARG A 155 13.41 3.46 -21.87
N GLN A 156 13.47 3.80 -23.15
CA GLN A 156 12.47 4.64 -23.81
C GLN A 156 11.08 4.00 -23.80
N GLN A 157 10.99 2.68 -24.00
CA GLN A 157 9.72 1.96 -23.93
C GLN A 157 9.12 2.00 -22.52
N ARG A 158 9.93 1.81 -21.48
CA ARG A 158 9.48 1.95 -20.09
C ARG A 158 8.96 3.36 -19.83
N GLU A 159 9.76 4.39 -20.14
CA GLU A 159 9.37 5.78 -19.91
C GLU A 159 8.05 6.13 -20.61
N ARG A 160 7.89 5.70 -21.87
CA ARG A 160 6.65 5.92 -22.61
C ARG A 160 5.46 5.20 -21.96
N SER A 161 5.66 3.94 -21.54
CA SER A 161 4.61 3.18 -20.87
C SER A 161 4.20 3.81 -19.54
N GLU A 162 5.17 4.28 -18.74
CA GLU A 162 4.88 4.94 -17.46
C GLU A 162 4.20 6.30 -17.65
N ARG A 163 4.62 7.09 -18.65
CA ARG A 163 3.91 8.35 -19.01
C ARG A 163 2.46 8.10 -19.42
N ASN A 164 2.20 7.07 -20.23
CA ASN A 164 0.83 6.74 -20.66
C ASN A 164 -0.05 6.33 -19.47
N LYS A 165 0.47 5.48 -18.57
CA LYS A 165 -0.24 5.07 -17.35
C LYS A 165 -0.54 6.24 -16.43
N GLN A 166 0.42 7.16 -16.28
CA GLN A 166 0.20 8.38 -15.49
C GLN A 166 -0.88 9.26 -16.14
N ALA A 167 -0.87 9.41 -17.47
CA ALA A 167 -1.90 10.17 -18.16
C ALA A 167 -3.32 9.58 -17.98
N GLU A 168 -3.46 8.25 -17.90
CA GLU A 168 -4.74 7.61 -17.56
C GLU A 168 -5.21 7.98 -16.15
N VAL A 169 -4.28 7.99 -15.18
CA VAL A 169 -4.57 8.41 -13.80
C VAL A 169 -4.96 9.89 -13.77
N ASP A 170 -4.20 10.75 -14.43
CA ASP A 170 -4.48 12.20 -14.49
C ASP A 170 -5.84 12.47 -15.15
N THR A 171 -6.18 11.71 -16.19
CA THR A 171 -7.48 11.79 -16.85
C THR A 171 -8.60 11.41 -15.88
N LEU A 172 -8.46 10.29 -15.16
CA LEU A 172 -9.43 9.85 -14.17
C LEU A 172 -9.65 10.89 -13.07
N VAL A 173 -8.57 11.42 -12.50
CA VAL A 173 -8.63 12.45 -11.46
C VAL A 173 -9.28 13.73 -11.99
N SER A 174 -8.87 14.20 -13.19
CA SER A 174 -9.46 15.40 -13.80
C SER A 174 -10.94 15.25 -14.15
N SER A 175 -11.41 14.01 -14.37
CA SER A 175 -12.82 13.69 -14.60
C SER A 175 -13.65 13.55 -13.31
N GLY A 176 -13.05 13.77 -12.14
CA GLY A 176 -13.71 13.65 -10.84
C GLY A 176 -13.75 12.23 -10.27
N GLY A 177 -12.86 11.35 -10.72
CA GLY A 177 -12.70 10.01 -10.15
C GLY A 177 -12.33 10.08 -8.67
N SER A 178 -12.88 9.16 -7.87
CA SER A 178 -12.56 9.07 -6.44
C SER A 178 -11.15 8.56 -6.20
N ILE A 179 -10.63 8.75 -4.98
CA ILE A 179 -9.36 8.15 -4.54
C ILE A 179 -9.44 6.63 -4.75
N ARG A 180 -10.53 5.99 -4.34
CA ARG A 180 -10.77 4.55 -4.58
C ARG A 180 -10.68 4.16 -6.06
N ASP A 181 -11.25 4.95 -6.98
CA ASP A 181 -11.15 4.68 -8.42
C ASP A 181 -9.70 4.75 -8.91
N GLN A 182 -8.93 5.73 -8.42
CA GLN A 182 -7.51 5.86 -8.72
C GLN A 182 -6.73 4.61 -8.26
N TYR A 183 -6.95 4.12 -7.05
CA TYR A 183 -6.27 2.92 -6.56
C TYR A 183 -6.70 1.65 -7.26
N ALA A 184 -7.97 1.54 -7.65
CA ALA A 184 -8.45 0.44 -8.49
C ALA A 184 -7.74 0.44 -9.87
N LEU A 185 -7.55 1.61 -10.48
CA LEU A 185 -6.82 1.76 -11.74
C LEU A 185 -5.33 1.39 -11.59
N LEU A 186 -4.66 1.91 -10.56
CA LEU A 186 -3.25 1.61 -10.28
C LEU A 186 -3.03 0.11 -10.06
N TRP A 187 -3.94 -0.54 -9.32
CA TRP A 187 -3.88 -1.98 -9.12
C TRP A 187 -4.12 -2.76 -10.41
N LYS A 188 -5.10 -2.35 -11.22
CA LYS A 188 -5.34 -2.93 -12.54
C LYS A 188 -4.10 -2.84 -13.43
N GLN A 189 -3.46 -1.68 -13.51
CA GLN A 189 -2.22 -1.48 -14.27
C GLN A 189 -1.09 -2.38 -13.75
N GLN A 190 -0.95 -2.54 -12.43
CA GLN A 190 0.03 -3.42 -11.81
C GLN A 190 -0.21 -4.90 -12.14
N MET A 191 -1.46 -5.35 -12.08
CA MET A 191 -1.83 -6.73 -12.41
C MET A 191 -1.66 -7.02 -13.91
N GLU A 192 -1.91 -6.05 -14.78
CA GLU A 192 -1.62 -6.19 -16.20
C GLU A 192 -0.12 -6.39 -16.48
N ARG A 193 0.75 -5.59 -15.83
CA ARG A 193 2.21 -5.78 -15.91
C ARG A 193 2.59 -7.21 -15.48
N ARG A 194 2.06 -7.67 -14.35
CA ARG A 194 2.33 -9.02 -13.82
C ARG A 194 1.85 -10.12 -14.74
N ARG A 195 0.70 -9.94 -15.40
CA ARG A 195 0.16 -10.90 -16.37
C ARG A 195 1.06 -10.99 -17.60
N GLN A 196 1.49 -9.85 -18.15
CA GLN A 196 2.42 -9.80 -19.28
C GLN A 196 3.77 -10.45 -18.93
N LEU A 197 4.29 -10.21 -17.72
CA LEU A 197 5.52 -10.85 -17.24
C LEU A 197 5.36 -12.38 -17.10
N SER A 198 4.29 -12.86 -16.47
CA SER A 198 4.04 -14.30 -16.35
C SER A 198 3.87 -14.95 -17.73
N GLN A 199 3.24 -14.28 -18.69
CA GLN A 199 3.14 -14.73 -20.08
C GLN A 199 4.52 -14.88 -20.73
N LEU A 200 5.45 -13.94 -20.50
CA LEU A 200 6.84 -14.07 -20.95
C LEU A 200 7.54 -15.29 -20.36
N GLY A 201 7.34 -15.59 -19.07
CA GLY A 201 7.87 -16.79 -18.42
C GLY A 201 7.26 -18.10 -18.94
N SER A 202 5.99 -18.05 -19.37
CA SER A 202 5.26 -19.18 -19.94
C SER A 202 5.46 -19.38 -21.44
N ALA A 203 6.00 -18.38 -22.14
CA ALA A 203 6.15 -18.42 -23.60
C ALA A 203 6.97 -19.64 -24.01
N THR A 204 6.50 -20.39 -25.00
CA THR A 204 7.18 -21.56 -25.55
C THR A 204 7.69 -21.28 -26.97
N GLY A 205 8.67 -22.05 -27.43
CA GLY A 205 9.14 -21.99 -28.83
C GLY A 205 9.96 -20.73 -29.17
N VAL A 206 9.81 -20.25 -30.40
CA VAL A 206 10.69 -19.24 -31.03
C VAL A 206 10.76 -17.92 -30.25
N TYR A 207 9.68 -17.50 -29.60
CA TYR A 207 9.65 -16.27 -28.80
C TYR A 207 10.48 -16.37 -27.51
N LYS A 208 10.43 -17.53 -26.82
CA LYS A 208 11.32 -17.83 -25.67
C LYS A 208 12.78 -17.89 -26.12
N THR A 209 13.03 -18.51 -27.27
CA THR A 209 14.36 -18.55 -27.89
C THR A 209 14.86 -17.15 -28.22
N LEU A 210 14.03 -16.28 -28.79
CA LEU A 210 14.39 -14.89 -29.09
C LEU A 210 14.68 -14.08 -27.83
N VAL A 211 13.87 -14.16 -26.77
CA VAL A 211 14.14 -13.46 -25.50
C VAL A 211 15.42 -13.99 -24.85
N LYS A 212 15.63 -15.31 -24.85
CA LYS A 212 16.84 -15.95 -24.31
C LYS A 212 18.10 -15.58 -25.12
N TYR A 213 18.02 -15.51 -26.44
CA TYR A 213 19.17 -15.22 -27.31
C TYR A 213 19.43 -13.72 -27.53
N LEU A 214 18.40 -12.87 -27.59
CA LEU A 214 18.57 -11.42 -27.81
C LEU A 214 18.91 -10.66 -26.53
N VAL A 215 18.43 -11.13 -25.37
CA VAL A 215 18.57 -10.43 -24.08
C VAL A 215 19.40 -11.23 -23.07
N GLY A 216 19.63 -12.53 -23.31
CA GLY A 216 20.48 -13.35 -22.44
C GLY A 216 19.84 -13.73 -21.11
N VAL A 217 18.50 -13.68 -20.98
CA VAL A 217 17.83 -13.89 -19.67
C VAL A 217 18.00 -15.34 -19.16
N PRO A 218 18.54 -15.55 -17.94
CA PRO A 218 18.67 -16.86 -17.31
C PRO A 218 17.35 -17.61 -17.17
N GLN A 219 17.38 -18.94 -17.39
CA GLN A 219 16.17 -19.78 -17.29
C GLN A 219 15.54 -19.74 -15.89
N VAL A 220 16.36 -19.70 -14.84
CA VAL A 220 15.89 -19.61 -13.44
C VAL A 220 15.06 -18.36 -13.15
N LEU A 221 15.34 -17.24 -13.83
CA LEU A 221 14.54 -16.02 -13.71
C LEU A 221 13.21 -16.14 -14.46
N LEU A 222 13.21 -16.78 -15.64
CA LEU A 222 11.97 -17.04 -16.40
C LEU A 222 11.05 -17.99 -15.63
N ASP A 223 11.61 -19.02 -14.98
CA ASP A 223 10.85 -19.97 -14.16
C ASP A 223 10.25 -19.29 -12.93
N PHE A 224 10.99 -18.39 -12.30
CA PHE A 224 10.49 -17.56 -11.19
C PHE A 224 9.38 -16.61 -11.66
N ILE A 225 9.58 -15.85 -12.75
CA ILE A 225 8.60 -14.90 -13.28
C ILE A 225 7.29 -15.60 -13.67
N ARG A 226 7.37 -16.82 -14.20
CA ARG A 226 6.18 -17.63 -14.50
C ARG A 226 5.29 -17.82 -13.27
N GLN A 227 5.89 -17.98 -12.09
CA GLN A 227 5.22 -18.24 -10.81
C GLN A 227 4.98 -16.96 -9.98
N ILE A 228 5.26 -15.76 -10.51
CA ILE A 228 5.18 -14.51 -9.73
C ILE A 228 3.79 -14.21 -9.16
N ASN A 229 2.74 -14.73 -9.81
CA ASN A 229 1.35 -14.58 -9.39
C ASN A 229 0.79 -15.80 -8.68
N ASP A 230 1.57 -16.87 -8.54
CA ASP A 230 1.14 -18.09 -7.87
C ASP A 230 1.09 -17.86 -6.35
N ASP A 231 -0.07 -18.11 -5.76
CA ASP A 231 -0.29 -17.96 -4.32
C ASP A 231 0.42 -19.04 -3.49
N HIS A 232 0.96 -20.09 -4.13
CA HIS A 232 1.83 -21.08 -3.52
C HIS A 232 3.26 -21.01 -4.05
N GLY A 233 3.55 -20.00 -4.87
CA GLY A 233 4.85 -19.79 -5.49
C GLY A 233 5.92 -19.32 -4.50
N PRO A 234 7.15 -19.07 -4.99
CA PRO A 234 8.27 -18.66 -4.14
C PRO A 234 7.97 -17.41 -3.29
N MET A 235 7.20 -16.46 -3.85
CA MET A 235 6.82 -15.22 -3.18
C MET A 235 5.93 -15.42 -1.95
N GLU A 236 5.32 -16.59 -1.78
CA GLU A 236 4.53 -16.90 -0.58
C GLU A 236 5.38 -16.89 0.69
N GLU A 237 6.68 -17.19 0.60
CA GLU A 237 7.59 -17.10 1.76
C GLU A 237 7.67 -15.67 2.32
N GLN A 238 7.73 -14.68 1.44
CA GLN A 238 7.73 -13.27 1.83
C GLN A 238 6.41 -12.91 2.52
N ARG A 239 5.28 -13.39 1.98
CA ARG A 239 3.94 -13.11 2.52
C ARG A 239 3.76 -13.72 3.90
N GLN A 240 4.22 -14.95 4.12
CA GLN A 240 4.11 -15.59 5.42
C GLN A 240 4.93 -14.90 6.51
N ARG A 241 6.12 -14.40 6.17
CA ARG A 241 7.01 -13.74 7.14
C ARG A 241 6.60 -12.31 7.45
N TYR A 242 6.28 -11.53 6.41
CA TYR A 242 6.12 -10.08 6.54
C TYR A 242 4.68 -9.61 6.31
N GLY A 243 3.80 -10.50 5.85
CA GLY A 243 2.38 -10.22 5.69
C GLY A 243 1.66 -9.97 7.02
N PRO A 244 1.75 -10.84 8.03
CA PRO A 244 0.98 -10.67 9.27
C PRO A 244 1.15 -9.31 9.97
N PRO A 245 2.37 -8.75 10.10
CA PRO A 245 2.53 -7.39 10.59
C PRO A 245 1.83 -6.35 9.71
N LEU A 246 2.03 -6.41 8.39
CA LEU A 246 1.42 -5.48 7.45
C LEU A 246 -0.11 -5.57 7.44
N TYR A 247 -0.67 -6.77 7.52
CA TYR A 247 -2.12 -6.99 7.60
C TYR A 247 -2.69 -6.34 8.85
N SER A 248 -2.03 -6.51 10.00
CA SER A 248 -2.44 -5.91 11.27
C SER A 248 -2.44 -4.37 11.19
N LEU A 249 -1.40 -3.77 10.59
CA LEU A 249 -1.34 -2.33 10.36
C LEU A 249 -2.43 -1.83 9.39
N THR A 250 -2.74 -2.61 8.37
CA THR A 250 -3.81 -2.30 7.41
C THR A 250 -5.18 -2.30 8.08
N THR A 251 -5.43 -3.30 8.91
CA THR A 251 -6.66 -3.37 9.70
C THR A 251 -6.76 -2.17 10.64
N MET A 252 -5.65 -1.78 11.29
CA MET A 252 -5.62 -0.62 12.17
C MET A 252 -5.98 0.67 11.43
N VAL A 253 -5.33 0.98 10.30
CA VAL A 253 -5.61 2.21 9.53
C VAL A 253 -7.02 2.23 8.92
N LEU A 254 -7.54 1.08 8.50
CA LEU A 254 -8.94 0.95 8.07
C LEU A 254 -9.91 1.32 9.19
N ASN A 255 -9.66 0.83 10.42
CA ASN A 255 -10.50 1.17 11.57
C ASN A 255 -10.37 2.65 11.97
N ILE A 256 -9.17 3.24 11.86
CA ILE A 256 -8.97 4.69 12.06
C ILE A 256 -9.81 5.48 11.04
N ARG A 257 -9.72 5.13 9.75
CA ARG A 257 -10.54 5.76 8.71
C ARG A 257 -12.02 5.63 8.99
N LEU A 258 -12.49 4.41 9.28
CA LEU A 258 -13.90 4.15 9.58
C LEU A 258 -14.39 5.02 10.73
N PHE A 259 -13.64 5.05 11.84
CA PHE A 259 -13.98 5.88 12.99
C PHE A 259 -14.04 7.37 12.63
N LEU A 260 -13.06 7.88 11.87
CA LEU A 260 -13.05 9.27 11.41
C LEU A 260 -14.24 9.59 10.50
N THR A 261 -14.54 8.73 9.53
CA THR A 261 -15.68 8.89 8.62
C THR A 261 -16.98 9.00 9.39
N LEU A 262 -17.24 8.06 10.30
CA LEU A 262 -18.48 8.04 11.09
C LEU A 262 -18.54 9.24 12.06
N SER A 263 -17.45 9.53 12.76
CA SER A 263 -17.39 10.62 13.74
C SER A 263 -17.60 12.00 13.11
N LEU A 264 -16.97 12.24 11.95
CA LEU A 264 -17.13 13.51 11.23
C LEU A 264 -18.50 13.58 10.55
N GLY A 265 -19.01 12.49 9.98
CA GLY A 265 -20.33 12.44 9.36
C GLY A 265 -21.46 12.71 10.36
N GLN A 266 -21.30 12.27 11.61
CA GLN A 266 -22.29 12.41 12.67
C GLN A 266 -22.00 13.58 13.64
N PHE A 267 -21.01 14.42 13.35
CA PHE A 267 -20.48 15.41 14.31
C PHE A 267 -21.54 16.33 14.93
N GLU A 268 -22.51 16.78 14.13
CA GLU A 268 -23.59 17.68 14.58
C GLU A 268 -24.59 16.96 15.50
N ALA A 269 -24.76 15.64 15.34
CA ALA A 269 -25.65 14.83 16.15
C ALA A 269 -24.96 14.28 17.42
N ARG A 270 -23.68 13.95 17.32
CA ARG A 270 -22.87 13.36 18.38
C ARG A 270 -21.44 13.88 18.30
N LYS A 271 -21.06 14.70 19.29
CA LYS A 271 -19.67 15.14 19.44
C LYS A 271 -18.77 13.99 19.87
N VAL A 272 -17.54 14.02 19.39
CA VAL A 272 -16.48 13.08 19.79
C VAL A 272 -16.06 13.38 21.22
N GLN A 273 -16.02 12.37 22.08
CA GLN A 273 -15.66 12.53 23.48
C GLN A 273 -14.14 12.60 23.67
N LYS A 274 -13.68 13.22 24.76
CA LYS A 274 -12.25 13.48 25.01
C LYS A 274 -11.41 12.20 25.11
N ASP A 275 -11.96 11.15 25.71
CA ASP A 275 -11.36 9.82 25.77
C ASP A 275 -11.22 9.21 24.38
N GLN A 276 -12.25 9.33 23.52
CA GLN A 276 -12.21 8.85 22.14
C GLN A 276 -11.16 9.59 21.30
N ILE A 277 -11.01 10.90 21.51
CA ILE A 277 -9.95 11.70 20.88
C ILE A 277 -8.58 11.19 21.33
N THR A 278 -8.40 10.96 22.64
CA THR A 278 -7.12 10.46 23.18
C THR A 278 -6.73 9.10 22.58
N ILE A 279 -7.69 8.18 22.47
CA ILE A 279 -7.47 6.86 21.84
C ILE A 279 -7.13 7.01 20.36
N LEU A 280 -7.82 7.89 19.64
CA LEU A 280 -7.53 8.16 18.23
C LEU A 280 -6.10 8.70 18.06
N GLU A 281 -5.69 9.66 18.89
CA GLU A 281 -4.33 10.21 18.84
C GLU A 281 -3.26 9.13 19.08
N GLU A 282 -3.45 8.31 20.12
CA GLU A 282 -2.54 7.21 20.44
C GLU A 282 -2.47 6.19 19.29
N ALA A 283 -3.61 5.85 18.69
CA ALA A 283 -3.66 4.93 17.57
C ALA A 283 -2.96 5.47 16.32
N VAL A 284 -3.13 6.75 15.99
CA VAL A 284 -2.41 7.37 14.88
C VAL A 284 -0.90 7.33 15.13
N ASP A 285 -0.46 7.56 16.36
CA ASP A 285 0.96 7.55 16.73
C ASP A 285 1.57 6.17 16.61
N VAL A 286 0.87 5.16 17.14
CA VAL A 286 1.28 3.77 17.04
C VAL A 286 1.26 3.30 15.58
N TYR A 287 0.20 3.58 14.82
CA TYR A 287 0.12 3.19 13.42
C TYR A 287 1.24 3.82 12.60
N THR A 288 1.41 5.14 12.66
CA THR A 288 2.40 5.84 11.82
C THR A 288 3.83 5.43 12.16
N SER A 289 4.16 5.28 13.45
CA SER A 289 5.48 4.83 13.87
C SER A 289 5.79 3.38 13.49
N GLU A 290 4.85 2.45 13.70
CA GLU A 290 4.99 1.05 13.33
C GLU A 290 5.01 0.84 11.82
N PHE A 291 4.20 1.59 11.08
CA PHE A 291 4.16 1.54 9.63
C PHE A 291 5.46 2.08 9.00
N GLU A 292 6.00 3.19 9.51
CA GLU A 292 7.32 3.65 9.11
C GLU A 292 8.42 2.64 9.44
N ARG A 293 8.37 2.02 10.63
CA ARG A 293 9.33 0.98 11.03
C ARG A 293 9.26 -0.20 10.06
N PHE A 294 8.05 -0.62 9.68
CA PHE A 294 7.83 -1.68 8.71
C PHE A 294 8.37 -1.30 7.32
N ILE A 295 8.08 -0.10 6.81
CA ILE A 295 8.57 0.36 5.50
C ILE A 295 10.11 0.43 5.49
N LYS A 296 10.72 1.01 6.53
CA LYS A 296 12.19 1.10 6.65
C LYS A 296 12.83 -0.29 6.67
N PHE A 297 12.23 -1.24 7.40
CA PHE A 297 12.66 -2.63 7.39
C PHE A 297 12.56 -3.25 5.99
N MET A 298 11.42 -3.08 5.30
CA MET A 298 11.25 -3.61 3.95
C MET A 298 12.27 -3.04 2.96
N GLY A 299 12.65 -1.77 3.07
CA GLY A 299 13.71 -1.18 2.24
C GLY A 299 15.13 -1.63 2.59
N TYR A 300 15.35 -2.25 3.75
CA TYR A 300 16.62 -2.88 4.10
C TYR A 300 16.67 -4.36 3.69
N ALA A 301 15.53 -5.06 3.80
CA ALA A 301 15.41 -6.46 3.47
C ALA A 301 15.27 -6.74 1.95
N PHE A 302 14.91 -5.72 1.16
CA PHE A 302 14.61 -5.80 -0.28
C PHE A 302 15.21 -4.61 -1.03
#